data_AF-A0A259T8P1-F1
#
_entry.id   AF-A0A259T8P1-F1
#
_cell.length_a   1.000
_cell.length_b   1.000
_cell.length_c   1.000
_cell.angle_alpha   90.00
_cell.angle_beta   90.00
_cell.angle_gamma   90.00
#
_symmetry.space_group_name_H-M   'P 1'
#
loop_
_entity.id
_entity.type
_entity.pdbx_description
1 polymer ?
#
loop_
_entity_poly.entity_id
_entity_poly.type
_entity_poly.pdbx_seq_one_letter_code
_entity_poly.pdbx_strand_id
1 'polypeptide(L)'
;MDLDMALSWIVSHVFSEYPEAIRIEGHTGVDNTAMRALFAKSLFVLEAYHRKSWRQAGLLFDSVGYVVIRVDWENNQVTPIPRSIK
;
A
#
# COMPACT_ATOMS: atom_id res chain seq x y z
N MET A 1 16.14 -12.84 1.69
CA MET A 1 15.67 -11.65 0.96
C MET A 1 14.65 -11.01 1.86
N ASP A 2 15.00 -9.89 2.47
CA ASP A 2 14.09 -9.20 3.39
C ASP A 2 12.85 -8.75 2.59
N LEU A 3 11.66 -9.02 3.13
CA LEU A 3 10.39 -8.88 2.39
C LEU A 3 10.06 -7.42 2.03
N ASP A 4 10.62 -6.47 2.77
CA ASP A 4 10.60 -5.04 2.46
C ASP A 4 11.39 -4.71 1.18
N MET A 5 12.48 -5.41 0.92
CA MET A 5 13.22 -5.27 -0.35
C MET A 5 12.39 -5.71 -1.55
N ALA A 6 11.50 -6.69 -1.41
CA ALA A 6 10.64 -7.14 -2.51
C ALA A 6 9.62 -6.08 -2.90
N LEU A 7 8.96 -5.44 -1.93
CA LEU A 7 8.04 -4.32 -2.21
C LEU A 7 8.77 -3.15 -2.87
N SER A 8 9.91 -2.73 -2.30
CA SER A 8 10.71 -1.64 -2.85
C SER A 8 11.17 -1.95 -4.28
N TRP A 9 11.57 -3.19 -4.56
CA TRP A 9 11.93 -3.61 -5.91
C TRP A 9 10.76 -3.51 -6.89
N ILE A 10 9.57 -4.01 -6.52
CA ILE A 10 8.36 -3.93 -7.38
C ILE A 10 8.03 -2.47 -7.68
N VAL A 11 8.06 -1.60 -6.67
CA VAL A 11 7.76 -0.16 -6.83
C VAL A 11 8.74 0.48 -7.79
N SER A 12 10.05 0.28 -7.57
CA SER A 12 11.08 0.83 -8.44
C SER A 12 10.98 0.28 -9.87
N HIS A 13 10.70 -1.02 -10.04
CA HIS A 13 10.54 -1.63 -11.35
C HIS A 13 9.35 -1.01 -12.09
N VAL A 14 8.17 -0.96 -11.45
CA VAL A 14 6.96 -0.42 -12.09
C VAL A 14 7.15 1.05 -12.47
N PHE A 15 7.64 1.90 -11.56
CA PHE A 15 7.78 3.33 -11.89
C PHE A 15 8.92 3.63 -12.87
N SER A 16 9.91 2.76 -13.00
CA SER A 16 10.97 2.89 -14.01
C SER A 16 10.52 2.43 -15.39
N GLU A 17 9.82 1.29 -15.49
CA GLU A 17 9.45 0.69 -16.78
C GLU A 17 8.15 1.27 -17.38
N TYR A 18 7.26 1.80 -16.54
CA TYR A 18 5.94 2.31 -16.96
C TYR A 18 5.79 3.79 -16.55
N PRO A 19 6.30 4.74 -17.36
CA PRO A 19 6.26 6.18 -17.04
C PRO A 19 4.85 6.73 -16.77
N GLU A 20 3.83 6.13 -17.38
CA GLU A 20 2.42 6.49 -17.21
C GLU A 20 1.81 6.00 -15.89
N ALA A 21 2.43 5.02 -15.23
CA ALA A 21 1.99 4.57 -13.91
C ALA A 21 2.29 5.65 -12.87
N ILE A 22 1.25 6.23 -12.28
CA ILE A 22 1.37 7.29 -11.26
C ILE A 22 1.16 6.78 -9.83
N ARG A 23 0.73 5.52 -9.67
CA ARG A 23 0.25 4.96 -8.40
C ARG A 23 0.31 3.44 -8.40
N ILE A 24 0.65 2.87 -7.24
CA ILE A 24 0.59 1.42 -6.98
C ILE A 24 -0.20 1.21 -5.69
N GLU A 25 -1.16 0.30 -5.73
CA GLU A 25 -2.03 -0.02 -4.60
C GLU A 25 -1.83 -1.44 -4.11
N GLY A 26 -1.70 -1.59 -2.79
CA GLY A 26 -1.66 -2.86 -2.10
C GLY A 26 -2.87 -2.99 -1.16
N HIS A 27 -3.59 -4.10 -1.27
CA HIS A 27 -4.77 -4.37 -0.44
C HIS A 27 -4.55 -5.61 0.42
N THR A 28 -4.98 -5.56 1.67
CA THR A 28 -4.90 -6.70 2.58
C THR A 28 -6.01 -6.67 3.62
N GLY A 29 -6.32 -7.80 4.24
CA GLY A 29 -7.22 -7.88 5.39
C GLY A 29 -6.70 -7.01 6.53
N VAL A 30 -7.61 -6.36 7.28
CA VAL A 30 -7.24 -5.48 8.41
C VAL A 30 -6.47 -6.23 9.51
N ASP A 31 -6.71 -7.54 9.62
CA ASP A 31 -6.11 -8.47 10.56
C ASP A 31 -4.72 -8.98 10.13
N ASN A 32 -4.33 -8.78 8.86
CA ASN A 32 -3.00 -9.14 8.36
C ASN A 32 -1.94 -8.10 8.77
N THR A 33 -1.58 -8.14 10.05
CA THR A 33 -0.62 -7.21 10.66
C THR A 33 0.76 -7.27 10.01
N ALA A 34 1.19 -8.45 9.54
CA ALA A 34 2.48 -8.64 8.89
C ALA A 34 2.57 -7.85 7.58
N MET A 35 1.58 -7.97 6.69
CA MET A 35 1.58 -7.23 5.43
C MET A 35 1.42 -5.72 5.66
N ARG A 36 0.59 -5.32 6.62
CA ARG A 36 0.44 -3.91 7.02
C ARG A 36 1.75 -3.30 7.52
N ALA A 37 2.54 -4.06 8.28
CA ALA A 37 3.86 -3.65 8.73
C ALA A 37 4.87 -3.54 7.58
N LEU A 38 4.80 -4.43 6.59
CA LEU A 38 5.63 -4.34 5.38
C LEU A 38 5.31 -3.10 4.56
N PHE A 39 4.03 -2.80 4.31
CA PHE A 39 3.64 -1.56 3.63
C PHE A 39 4.18 -0.32 4.33
N ALA A 40 4.01 -0.23 5.66
CA ALA A 40 4.48 0.90 6.46
C ALA A 40 6.01 1.11 6.42
N LYS A 41 6.79 0.09 6.04
CA LYS A 41 8.25 0.18 5.88
C LYS A 41 8.70 0.56 4.46
N SER A 42 7.81 0.53 3.47
CA SER A 42 8.16 0.62 2.04
C SER A 42 7.51 1.80 1.30
N LEU A 43 7.45 2.98 1.92
CA LEU A 43 6.84 4.23 1.40
C LEU A 43 5.32 4.18 1.15
N PHE A 44 4.63 3.09 1.48
CA PHE A 44 3.19 3.03 1.32
C PHE A 44 2.45 3.75 2.45
N VAL A 45 1.35 4.43 2.11
CA VAL A 45 0.47 5.16 3.03
C VAL A 45 -0.91 4.50 3.08
N LEU A 46 -1.51 4.38 4.27
CA LEU A 46 -2.83 3.78 4.48
C LEU A 46 -3.95 4.71 4.02
N GLU A 47 -4.41 4.61 2.78
CA GLU A 47 -5.40 5.54 2.22
C GLU A 47 -6.85 5.08 2.29
N ALA A 48 -7.11 3.80 2.55
CA ALA A 48 -8.47 3.28 2.52
C ALA A 48 -8.77 2.26 3.63
N TYR A 49 -10.03 2.30 4.08
CA TYR A 49 -10.63 1.27 4.92
C TYR A 49 -11.97 0.83 4.30
N HIS A 50 -12.05 -0.43 3.90
CA HIS A 50 -13.22 -0.96 3.20
C HIS A 50 -13.91 -2.02 4.05
N ARG A 51 -15.12 -1.71 4.53
CA ARG A 51 -15.92 -2.64 5.34
C ARG A 51 -16.42 -3.82 4.52
N LYS A 52 -16.31 -5.04 5.06
CA LYS A 52 -16.81 -6.30 4.46
C LYS A 52 -16.43 -6.47 2.97
N SER A 53 -15.19 -6.17 2.63
CA SER A 53 -14.70 -6.13 1.25
C SER A 53 -13.70 -7.24 0.93
N TRP A 54 -13.16 -7.92 1.94
CA TRP A 54 -12.21 -9.02 1.78
C TRP A 54 -12.92 -10.36 1.90
N ARG A 55 -12.99 -11.13 0.81
CA ARG A 55 -13.59 -12.48 0.81
C ARG A 55 -12.52 -13.52 1.16
N GLN A 56 -12.74 -14.26 2.22
CA GLN A 56 -11.87 -15.37 2.61
C GLN A 56 -12.69 -16.48 3.26
N ALA A 57 -12.54 -17.71 2.77
CA ALA A 57 -13.24 -18.90 3.28
C ALA A 57 -14.77 -18.72 3.43
N GLY A 58 -15.41 -18.03 2.47
CA GLY A 58 -16.86 -17.76 2.50
C GLY A 58 -17.31 -16.65 3.45
N LEU A 59 -16.40 -16.06 4.22
CA LEU A 59 -16.65 -14.94 5.11
C LEU A 59 -16.20 -13.61 4.49
N LEU A 60 -16.76 -12.51 4.99
CA LEU A 60 -16.38 -11.14 4.61
C LEU A 60 -15.71 -10.44 5.77
N PHE A 61 -14.49 -9.98 5.53
CA PHE A 61 -13.69 -9.20 6.47
C PHE A 61 -13.50 -7.77 5.96
N ASP A 62 -13.09 -6.90 6.86
CA ASP A 62 -12.67 -5.55 6.50
C ASP A 62 -11.28 -5.61 5.86
N SER A 63 -11.04 -4.75 4.87
CA SER A 63 -9.73 -4.59 4.24
C SER A 63 -9.22 -3.17 4.37
N VAL A 64 -7.92 -3.03 4.19
CA VAL A 64 -7.20 -1.78 4.14
C VAL A 64 -6.44 -1.65 2.84
N GLY A 65 -6.45 -0.45 2.26
CA GLY A 65 -5.72 -0.09 1.06
C GLY A 65 -4.52 0.78 1.41
N TYR A 66 -3.35 0.35 0.95
CA TYR A 66 -2.07 1.04 1.08
C TYR A 66 -1.58 1.48 -0.29
N VAL A 67 -0.94 2.64 -0.35
CA VAL A 67 -0.61 3.27 -1.63
C VAL A 67 0.78 3.87 -1.60
N VAL A 68 1.54 3.69 -2.69
CA VAL A 68 2.66 4.55 -3.03
C VAL A 68 2.35 5.28 -4.35
N ILE A 69 2.63 6.58 -4.40
CA ILE A 69 2.47 7.40 -5.61
C ILE A 69 3.83 7.77 -6.19
N ARG A 70 3.87 7.99 -7.51
CA ARG A 70 5.10 8.26 -8.26
C ARG A 70 5.89 9.45 -7.68
N VAL A 71 5.20 10.56 -7.41
CA VAL A 71 5.84 11.77 -6.89
C VAL A 71 6.56 11.55 -5.56
N ASP A 72 5.99 10.72 -4.68
CA ASP A 72 6.59 10.37 -3.39
C ASP A 72 7.82 9.46 -3.59
N TRP A 73 7.72 8.49 -4.50
CA TRP A 73 8.86 7.62 -4.86
C TRP A 73 10.02 8.39 -5.51
N GLU A 74 9.74 9.26 -6.49
CA GLU A 74 10.76 10.07 -7.19
C GLU A 74 11.49 11.01 -6.24
N ASN A 75 10.81 11.51 -5.20
CA ASN A 75 11.38 12.41 -4.21
C ASN A 75 11.86 11.69 -2.94
N ASN A 76 11.75 10.36 -2.87
CA ASN A 76 12.01 9.52 -1.70
C ASN A 76 11.38 10.10 -0.40
N GLN A 77 10.10 10.44 -0.48
CA GLN A 77 9.31 11.04 0.60
C GLN A 77 8.01 10.28 0.82
N VAL A 78 7.39 10.50 1.98
CA VAL A 78 6.07 9.97 2.30
C VAL A 78 5.17 11.16 2.61
N THR A 79 4.14 11.38 1.81
CA THR A 79 3.15 12.43 2.03
C THR A 79 2.02 11.88 2.92
N PRO A 80 1.85 12.39 4.17
CA PRO A 80 0.76 11.93 5.03
C PRO A 80 -0.60 12.36 4.52
N ILE A 81 -1.60 11.53 4.74
CA ILE A 81 -2.99 11.89 4.45
C ILE A 81 -3.54 12.77 5.57
N PRO A 82 -4.26 13.87 5.25
CA PRO A 82 -4.96 14.64 6.24
C PRO A 82 -5.89 13.75 7.06
N ARG A 83 -5.89 13.91 8.39
CA ARG A 83 -6.86 13.20 9.22
C ARG A 83 -8.26 13.61 8.80
N SER A 84 -9.10 12.63 8.51
CA SER A 84 -10.53 12.86 8.37
C SER A 84 -11.06 13.39 9.69
N ILE A 85 -11.63 14.59 9.69
CA ILE A 85 -12.41 15.08 10.82
C ILE A 85 -13.70 14.24 10.84
N LYS A 86 -13.92 13.55 11.95
CA LYS A 86 -15.22 12.96 12.28
C LYS A 86 -15.85 13.76 13.40
#